data_AF-X1F5Y1-F1
#
_entry.id   AF-X1F5Y1-F1
#
_cell.length_a   1.000
_cell.length_b   1.000
_cell.length_c   1.000
_cell.angle_alpha   90.00
_cell.angle_beta   90.00
_cell.angle_gamma   90.00
#
_symmetry.space_group_name_H-M   'P 1'
#
loop_
_entity.id
_entity.type
_entity.pdbx_description
1 polymer ?
#
loop_
_entity_poly.entity_id
_entity_poly.type
_entity_poly.pdbx_seq_one_letter_code
_entity_poly.pdbx_strand_id
1 'polypeptide(L)'
;PLLKPQILIVSVLEIINVLKTFDLPFVATSGGPANSSRVAVMHIYDLAFKWNEMGAGSVAALFLFALIMGVTLLQWKIFRKPIEF
;
A
#
# COMPACT_ATOMS: atom_id res chain seq x y z
N PRO A 1 -7.82 26.21 10.15
CA PRO A 1 -6.36 26.16 10.49
C PRO A 1 -5.97 24.91 11.33
N LEU A 2 -6.74 24.56 12.36
CA LEU A 2 -6.48 23.41 13.25
C LEU A 2 -6.68 22.03 12.58
N LEU A 3 -7.51 21.94 11.53
CA LEU A 3 -7.79 20.69 10.81
C LEU A 3 -6.71 20.30 9.78
N LYS A 4 -5.85 21.24 9.35
CA LYS A 4 -4.79 20.95 8.36
C LYS A 4 -3.90 19.78 8.79
N PRO A 5 -3.30 19.75 10.00
CA PRO A 5 -2.47 18.61 10.43
C PRO A 5 -3.24 17.30 10.56
N GLN A 6 -4.53 17.33 10.94
CA GLN A 6 -5.35 16.12 11.05
C GLN A 6 -5.69 15.52 9.67
N ILE A 7 -6.13 16.34 8.72
CA ILE A 7 -6.42 15.90 7.34
C ILE A 7 -5.17 15.30 6.70
N LEU A 8 -3.99 15.85 7.00
CA LEU A 8 -2.71 15.33 6.51
C LEU A 8 -2.42 13.93 7.05
N ILE A 9 -2.52 13.73 8.37
CA ILE A 9 -2.29 12.41 8.98
C ILE A 9 -3.27 11.39 8.42
N VAL A 10 -4.56 11.74 8.33
CA VAL A 10 -5.59 10.85 7.78
C VAL A 10 -5.29 10.51 6.31
N SER A 11 -4.85 11.48 5.49
CA SER A 11 -4.49 11.21 4.09
C SER A 11 -3.29 10.26 3.93
N VAL A 12 -2.31 10.34 4.82
CA VAL A 12 -1.16 9.42 4.83
C VAL A 12 -1.63 8.01 5.16
N LEU A 13 -2.41 7.89 6.23
CA LEU A 13 -2.94 6.61 6.68
C LEU A 13 -3.84 5.96 5.62
N GLU A 14 -4.70 6.72 4.96
CA GLU A 14 -5.56 6.24 3.89
C GLU A 14 -4.78 5.75 2.67
N ILE A 15 -3.77 6.49 2.21
CA ILE A 15 -2.93 6.04 1.08
C ILE A 15 -2.22 4.74 1.43
N ILE A 16 -1.66 4.64 2.65
CA ILE A 16 -1.03 3.40 3.13
C ILE A 16 -2.05 2.26 3.19
N ASN A 17 -3.26 2.51 3.68
CA ASN A 17 -4.32 1.51 3.78
C ASN A 17 -4.71 0.98 2.40
N VAL A 18 -4.97 1.85 1.43
CA VAL A 18 -5.35 1.46 0.07
C VAL A 18 -4.24 0.64 -0.60
N LEU A 19 -2.97 1.04 -0.44
CA LEU A 19 -1.82 0.30 -0.99
C LEU A 19 -1.64 -1.09 -0.37
N LYS A 20 -2.07 -1.29 0.89
CA LYS A 20 -1.98 -2.57 1.61
C LYS A 20 -3.27 -3.40 1.56
N THR A 21 -4.34 -2.89 0.97
CA THR A 21 -5.65 -3.54 0.99
C THR A 21 -5.61 -4.82 0.16
N PHE A 22 -5.77 -5.97 0.83
CA PHE A 22 -5.87 -7.29 0.22
C PHE A 22 -7.30 -7.82 0.22
N ASP A 23 -8.02 -7.62 1.32
CA ASP A 23 -9.29 -8.30 1.59
C ASP A 23 -10.40 -7.89 0.62
N LEU A 24 -10.57 -6.58 0.41
CA LEU A 24 -11.64 -6.02 -0.41
C LEU A 24 -11.57 -6.50 -1.88
N PRO A 25 -10.44 -6.36 -2.61
CA PRO A 25 -10.35 -6.87 -3.98
C PRO A 25 -10.38 -8.40 -4.04
N PHE A 26 -9.94 -9.11 -2.99
CA PHE A 26 -9.91 -10.58 -2.97
C PHE A 26 -11.29 -11.19 -2.85
N VAL A 27 -12.10 -10.66 -1.93
CA VAL A 27 -13.48 -11.10 -1.73
C VAL A 27 -14.39 -10.61 -2.87
N ALA A 28 -14.19 -9.38 -3.36
CA ALA A 28 -15.10 -8.79 -4.35
C ALA A 28 -14.95 -9.41 -5.74
N THR A 29 -13.73 -9.67 -6.21
CA THR A 29 -13.49 -10.14 -7.59
C THR A 29 -12.42 -11.22 -7.70
N SER A 30 -11.74 -11.56 -6.60
CA SER A 30 -10.55 -12.43 -6.59
C SER A 30 -9.48 -12.02 -7.62
N GLY A 31 -9.43 -10.74 -7.98
CA GLY A 31 -8.52 -10.19 -8.99
C GLY A 31 -9.09 -10.11 -10.43
N GLY A 32 -10.38 -10.34 -10.67
CA GLY A 32 -10.99 -10.33 -12.01
C GLY A 32 -11.67 -9.02 -12.47
N PRO A 33 -12.01 -8.87 -13.77
CA PRO A 33 -11.75 -9.78 -14.90
C PRO A 33 -10.36 -9.54 -15.52
N ALA A 34 -9.71 -10.61 -16.00
CA ALA A 34 -8.39 -10.57 -16.64
C ALA A 34 -7.26 -9.89 -15.81
N ASN A 35 -7.21 -10.13 -14.50
CA ASN A 35 -6.21 -9.55 -13.58
C ASN A 35 -6.31 -8.03 -13.38
N SER A 36 -7.36 -7.36 -13.89
CA SER A 36 -7.45 -5.90 -13.86
C SER A 36 -7.59 -5.29 -12.45
N SER A 37 -7.99 -6.08 -11.45
CA SER A 37 -8.13 -5.64 -10.06
C SER A 37 -7.15 -6.32 -9.11
N ARG A 38 -6.08 -6.94 -9.65
CA ARG A 38 -5.05 -7.56 -8.82
C ARG A 38 -4.21 -6.49 -8.13
N VAL A 39 -4.18 -6.56 -6.81
CA VAL A 39 -3.29 -5.75 -5.97
C VAL A 39 -1.97 -6.47 -5.71
N ALA A 40 -0.89 -5.73 -5.44
CA ALA A 40 0.44 -6.30 -5.20
C ALA A 40 0.44 -7.36 -4.07
N VAL A 41 -0.36 -7.15 -3.03
CA VAL A 41 -0.49 -8.09 -1.90
C VAL A 41 -1.11 -9.43 -2.32
N MET A 42 -2.02 -9.45 -3.30
CA MET A 42 -2.56 -10.70 -3.83
C MET A 42 -1.49 -11.54 -4.53
N HIS A 43 -0.60 -10.88 -5.26
CA HIS A 43 0.47 -11.59 -5.94
C HIS A 43 1.44 -12.22 -4.94
N ILE A 44 1.79 -11.48 -3.87
CA ILE A 44 2.59 -11.99 -2.75
C ILE A 44 1.90 -13.20 -2.10
N TYR A 45 0.59 -13.12 -1.88
CA TYR A 45 -0.19 -14.22 -1.30
C TYR A 45 -0.17 -15.47 -2.20
N ASP A 46 -0.38 -15.31 -3.50
CA ASP A 46 -0.33 -16.41 -4.45
C ASP A 46 1.06 -17.08 -4.45
N LEU A 47 2.14 -16.30 -4.50
CA LEU A 47 3.52 -16.80 -4.46
C LEU A 47 3.81 -17.57 -3.16
N ALA A 48 3.50 -16.96 -2.01
CA ALA A 48 3.85 -17.51 -0.70
C ALA A 48 3.00 -18.74 -0.32
N PHE A 49 1.69 -18.73 -0.64
CA PHE A 49 0.75 -19.72 -0.13
C PHE A 49 0.16 -20.65 -1.20
N LYS A 50 -0.02 -20.21 -2.45
CA LYS A 50 -0.52 -21.11 -3.52
C LYS A 50 0.59 -21.87 -4.20
N TRP A 51 1.70 -21.21 -4.50
CA TRP A 51 2.84 -21.83 -5.18
C TRP A 51 3.89 -22.36 -4.20
N ASN A 52 3.69 -22.13 -2.89
CA ASN A 52 4.59 -22.55 -1.82
C ASN A 52 6.01 -21.98 -1.96
N GLU A 53 6.17 -20.90 -2.72
CA GLU A 53 7.43 -20.19 -2.93
C GLU A 53 7.57 -19.06 -1.90
N MET A 54 7.67 -19.43 -0.63
CA MET A 54 7.82 -18.47 0.48
C MET A 54 8.98 -17.49 0.27
N GLY A 55 10.09 -17.95 -0.34
CA GLY A 55 11.24 -17.10 -0.65
C GLY A 55 10.91 -15.98 -1.64
N ALA A 56 10.29 -16.33 -2.77
CA ALA A 56 9.88 -15.37 -3.78
C ALA A 56 8.79 -14.42 -3.25
N GLY A 57 7.81 -14.95 -2.50
CA GLY A 57 6.78 -14.15 -1.84
C GLY A 57 7.36 -13.15 -0.83
N SER A 58 8.37 -13.55 -0.05
CA SER A 58 9.03 -12.66 0.93
C SER A 58 9.80 -11.53 0.24
N VAL A 59 10.49 -11.82 -0.87
CA VAL A 59 11.17 -10.78 -1.66
C VAL A 59 10.16 -9.79 -2.22
N ALA A 60 9.05 -10.26 -2.81
CA ALA A 60 7.99 -9.40 -3.30
C ALA A 60 7.36 -8.54 -2.19
N ALA A 61 7.19 -9.08 -0.99
CA ALA A 61 6.73 -8.34 0.18
C ALA A 61 7.70 -7.23 0.60
N LEU A 62 9.01 -7.50 0.58
CA LEU A 62 10.04 -6.49 0.86
C LEU A 62 10.06 -5.37 -0.18
N PHE A 63 9.86 -5.69 -1.46
CA PHE A 63 9.71 -4.67 -2.51
C PHE A 63 8.49 -3.78 -2.26
N LEU A 64 7.34 -4.37 -1.92
CA LEU A 64 6.14 -3.62 -1.58
C LEU A 64 6.35 -2.74 -0.34
N PHE A 65 7.06 -3.25 0.67
CA PHE A 65 7.43 -2.48 1.84
C PHE A 65 8.32 -1.29 1.50
N ALA A 66 9.34 -1.48 0.66
CA ALA A 66 10.20 -0.39 0.18
C ALA A 66 9.42 0.67 -0.60
N LEU A 67 8.45 0.26 -1.43
CA LEU A 67 7.55 1.17 -2.15
C LEU A 67 6.72 2.02 -1.17
N ILE A 68 6.05 1.39 -0.20
CA ILE A 68 5.23 2.08 0.81
C ILE A 68 6.09 3.03 1.64
N MET A 69 7.30 2.60 2.04
CA MET A 69 8.24 3.44 2.75
C MET A 69 8.65 4.66 1.91
N GLY A 70 8.94 4.46 0.62
CA GLY A 70 9.26 5.55 -0.31
C GLY A 70 8.14 6.57 -0.43
N VAL A 71 6.90 6.10 -0.59
CA VAL A 71 5.70 6.96 -0.60
C VAL A 71 5.56 7.71 0.72
N THR A 72 5.73 7.02 1.84
CA THR A 72 5.62 7.60 3.19
C THR A 72 6.66 8.70 3.41
N LEU A 73 7.91 8.46 3.02
CA LEU A 73 9.01 9.43 3.12
C LEU A 73 8.80 10.63 2.18
N LEU A 74 8.31 10.38 0.96
CA LEU A 74 7.98 11.44 0.01
C LEU A 74 6.86 12.34 0.56
N GLN A 75 5.80 11.72 1.08
CA GLN A 75 4.69 12.42 1.71
C GLN A 75 5.19 13.23 2.91
N TRP A 76 5.99 12.64 3.79
CA TRP A 76 6.59 13.35 4.92
C TRP A 76 7.47 14.54 4.51
N LYS A 77 8.27 14.41 3.44
CA LYS A 77 9.13 15.48 2.92
C LYS A 77 8.34 16.63 2.30
N ILE A 78 7.27 16.34 1.56
CA ILE A 78 6.39 17.37 0.97
C ILE A 78 5.68 18.18 2.08
N PHE A 79 5.27 17.52 3.16
CA PHE A 79 4.51 18.14 4.25
C PHE A 79 5.36 18.71 5.39
N ARG A 80 6.68 18.47 5.40
CA ARG A 80 7.62 19.15 6.30
C ARG A 80 7.91 20.61 5.91
N LYS A 81 7.34 21.14 4.81
CA LYS A 81 7.35 22.59 4.61
C LYS A 81 6.51 23.22 5.73
N PRO A 82 7.11 23.96 6.68
CA PRO A 82 6.32 24.77 7.59
C PRO A 82 5.51 25.69 6.68
N ILE A 83 4.20 25.51 6.70
CA ILE A 83 3.30 26.44 6.03
C ILE A 83 3.31 27.65 6.96
N GLU A 84 4.34 28.48 6.81
CA GLU A 84 4.42 29.79 7.45
C GLU A 84 3.20 30.58 6.98
N PHE A 85 2.33 30.89 7.94
CA PHE A 85 1.46 32.04 7.92
C PHE A 85 1.63 32.72 9.27
#